data_AF-A0A2V8MPM2-F1
#
_entry.id   AF-A0A2V8MPM2-F1
#
_cell.length_a   1.000
_cell.length_b   1.000
_cell.length_c   1.000
_cell.angle_alpha   90.00
_cell.angle_beta   90.00
_cell.angle_gamma   90.00
#
_symmetry.space_group_name_H-M   'P 1'
#
loop_
_entity.id
_entity.type
_entity.pdbx_description
1 polymer ?
#
loop_
_entity_poly.entity_id
_entity_poly.type
_entity_poly.pdbx_seq_one_letter_code
_entity_poly.pdbx_strand_id
1 'polypeptide(L)'
;MSDDHDQERRKSWRYDPSRRKFLKGVGVAGAGAALADHLLIGNADNVAAKISAPGEPVSGTVDIVLDLNGQKRNVSVEPRTTLLSAIRDRLEPPVTGPKLVCDMGSCGACTMMLDGRLVYSCLVLAVDALGKKLTTAEGLGSLENMNAVQKAFVEHDGLMCGFCTPGFVTTISAYLKKNPNPTLDEVREACKGNFCRCGTYPRVFEAALAAAKAGT
;
A
#
# COMPACT_ATOMS: atom_id res chain seq x y z
N MET A 1 79.17 10.72 13.31
CA MET A 1 78.03 10.66 14.24
C MET A 1 76.85 10.11 13.46
N SER A 2 76.71 8.78 13.44
CA SER A 2 75.68 8.04 14.21
C SER A 2 74.30 8.27 13.55
N ASP A 3 73.85 7.44 12.60
CA ASP A 3 73.43 6.03 12.79
C ASP A 3 72.82 5.84 14.18
N ASP A 4 71.48 5.97 14.29
CA ASP A 4 70.68 5.37 15.37
C ASP A 4 69.14 5.56 15.28
N HIS A 5 68.59 6.13 14.22
CA HIS A 5 67.12 6.32 14.12
C HIS A 5 66.36 5.27 13.30
N ASP A 6 67.04 4.28 12.70
CA ASP A 6 66.40 3.31 11.79
C ASP A 6 66.40 1.85 12.29
N GLN A 7 66.83 1.60 13.54
CA GLN A 7 67.00 0.23 14.06
C GLN A 7 66.26 -0.09 15.37
N GLU A 8 65.48 0.83 15.95
CA GLU A 8 64.62 0.49 17.08
C GLU A 8 63.23 0.02 16.65
N ARG A 9 63.16 -1.29 16.39
CA ARG A 9 62.03 -2.15 16.82
C ARG A 9 60.69 -1.87 16.12
N ARG A 10 60.42 -2.31 14.90
CA ARG A 10 60.50 -3.73 14.45
C ARG A 10 60.29 -4.78 15.56
N LYS A 11 59.49 -4.48 16.59
CA LYS A 11 58.93 -5.49 17.50
C LYS A 11 57.50 -5.80 17.07
N SER A 12 57.43 -6.84 16.25
CA SER A 12 56.27 -7.67 15.94
C SER A 12 55.08 -7.54 16.90
N TRP A 13 54.06 -6.79 16.49
CA TRP A 13 52.70 -7.12 16.87
C TRP A 13 52.15 -8.06 15.78
N ARG A 14 52.62 -9.30 15.80
CA ARG A 14 51.91 -10.38 15.10
C ARG A 14 50.65 -10.63 15.91
N TYR A 15 49.56 -9.97 15.52
CA TYR A 15 48.24 -10.49 15.81
C TYR A 15 48.20 -11.91 15.22
N ASP A 16 48.28 -12.92 16.07
CA ASP A 16 48.11 -14.32 15.70
C ASP A 16 46.61 -14.63 15.77
N PRO A 17 45.91 -14.71 14.62
CA PRO A 17 44.47 -14.96 14.57
C PRO A 17 44.18 -16.45 14.69
N SER A 18 44.97 -17.20 15.48
CA SER A 18 44.81 -18.65 15.55
C SER A 18 43.40 -18.99 16.05
N ARG A 19 42.69 -19.76 15.22
CA ARG A 19 41.31 -20.23 15.42
C ARG A 19 41.08 -20.81 16.83
N ARG A 20 42.12 -21.41 17.41
CA ARG A 20 42.13 -21.97 18.77
C ARG A 20 41.97 -20.92 19.87
N LYS A 21 42.53 -19.71 19.73
CA LYS A 21 42.43 -18.64 20.73
C LYS A 21 41.09 -17.91 20.64
N PHE A 22 40.57 -17.74 19.42
CA PHE A 22 39.21 -17.26 19.17
C PHE A 22 38.15 -18.20 19.77
N LEU A 23 38.24 -19.51 19.51
CA LEU A 23 37.30 -20.49 20.05
C LEU A 23 37.34 -20.57 21.59
N LYS A 24 38.51 -20.37 22.21
CA LYS A 24 38.62 -20.27 23.68
C LYS A 24 38.00 -19.00 24.26
N GLY A 25 38.05 -17.88 23.53
CA GLY A 25 37.42 -16.62 23.95
C GLY A 25 35.89 -16.64 23.85
N VAL A 26 35.35 -17.25 22.79
CA VAL A 26 33.90 -17.40 22.58
C VAL A 26 33.25 -18.29 23.66
N GLY A 27 33.97 -19.30 24.15
CA GLY A 27 33.45 -20.20 25.20
C GLY A 27 33.17 -19.53 26.55
N VAL A 28 33.89 -18.44 26.89
CA VAL A 28 33.70 -17.73 28.18
C VAL A 28 32.55 -16.71 28.10
N ALA A 29 32.34 -16.08 26.94
CA ALA A 29 31.25 -15.12 26.75
C ALA A 29 29.87 -15.81 26.55
N GLY A 30 29.83 -17.02 26.01
CA GLY A 30 28.59 -17.74 25.73
C GLY A 30 27.82 -18.19 26.97
N ALA A 31 28.50 -18.51 28.07
CA ALA A 31 27.85 -19.03 29.28
C ALA A 31 27.02 -17.95 30.03
N GLY A 32 27.43 -16.68 29.96
CA GLY A 32 26.69 -15.58 30.58
C GLY A 32 25.45 -15.15 29.80
N ALA A 33 25.52 -15.18 28.46
CA ALA A 33 24.40 -14.85 27.59
C ALA A 33 23.26 -15.89 27.68
N ALA A 34 23.59 -17.17 27.79
CA ALA A 34 22.60 -18.25 27.89
C ALA A 34 21.73 -18.17 29.17
N LEU A 35 22.27 -17.65 30.28
CA LEU A 35 21.52 -17.44 31.52
C LEU A 35 20.63 -16.18 31.47
N ALA A 36 21.07 -15.13 30.78
CA ALA A 36 20.26 -13.93 30.56
C ALA A 36 19.09 -14.20 29.61
N ASP A 37 19.30 -15.01 28.57
CA ASP A 37 18.25 -15.47 27.66
C ASP A 37 17.18 -16.26 28.44
N HIS A 38 17.56 -17.18 29.32
CA HIS A 38 16.59 -17.96 30.09
C HIS A 38 15.74 -17.13 31.07
N LEU A 39 16.25 -16.01 31.56
CA LEU A 39 15.52 -15.09 32.45
C LEU A 39 14.63 -14.09 31.69
N LEU A 40 14.96 -13.76 30.44
CA LEU A 40 14.17 -12.87 29.59
C LEU A 40 13.11 -13.62 28.75
N ILE A 41 13.36 -14.90 28.42
CA ILE A 41 12.50 -15.74 27.55
C ILE A 41 11.37 -16.43 28.33
N GLY A 42 11.31 -16.31 29.68
CA GLY A 42 10.24 -16.90 30.50
C GLY A 42 8.80 -16.43 30.18
N ASN A 43 8.64 -15.44 29.30
CA ASN A 43 7.34 -14.96 28.80
C ASN A 43 7.13 -15.10 27.28
N ALA A 44 8.16 -15.50 26.51
CA ALA A 44 8.03 -15.60 25.06
C ALA A 44 7.15 -16.78 24.65
N ASP A 45 7.28 -17.91 25.33
CA ASP A 45 6.49 -19.13 25.06
C ASP A 45 5.00 -18.92 25.39
N ASN A 46 4.70 -18.16 26.45
CA ASN A 46 3.32 -17.82 26.82
C ASN A 46 2.68 -16.81 25.85
N VAL A 47 3.45 -15.86 25.32
CA VAL A 47 2.97 -14.90 24.30
C VAL A 47 2.78 -15.60 22.95
N ALA A 48 3.72 -16.46 22.54
CA ALA A 48 3.60 -17.27 21.34
C ALA A 48 2.40 -18.23 21.43
N ALA A 49 2.18 -18.88 22.58
CA ALA A 49 1.02 -19.75 22.79
C ALA A 49 -0.31 -18.99 22.75
N LYS A 50 -0.37 -17.75 23.27
CA LYS A 50 -1.57 -16.90 23.20
C LYS A 50 -1.88 -16.40 21.79
N ILE A 51 -0.87 -16.24 20.94
CA ILE A 51 -1.00 -15.84 19.53
C ILE A 51 -1.32 -17.06 18.64
N SER A 52 -0.95 -18.27 19.08
CA SER A 52 -1.09 -19.52 18.31
C SER A 52 -2.39 -20.28 18.59
N ALA A 53 -3.16 -19.89 19.60
CA ALA A 53 -4.51 -20.42 19.78
C ALA A 53 -5.42 -19.89 18.65
N PRO A 54 -6.16 -20.75 17.93
CA PRO A 54 -7.19 -20.26 17.01
C PRO A 54 -8.14 -19.35 17.79
N GLY A 55 -8.17 -18.07 17.44
CA GLY A 55 -9.15 -17.15 18.00
C GLY A 55 -10.57 -17.68 17.74
N GLU A 56 -11.48 -17.39 18.66
CA GLU A 56 -12.89 -17.74 18.47
C GLU A 56 -13.38 -17.08 17.16
N PRO A 57 -13.98 -17.83 16.22
CA PRO A 57 -14.36 -17.28 14.93
C PRO A 57 -15.39 -16.17 15.14
N VAL A 58 -15.08 -14.97 14.64
CA VAL A 58 -16.00 -13.83 14.70
C VAL A 58 -17.15 -14.12 13.73
N SER A 59 -18.31 -14.49 14.27
CA SER A 59 -19.53 -14.74 13.52
C SER A 59 -20.51 -13.57 13.61
N GLY A 60 -21.29 -13.36 12.56
CA GLY A 60 -22.34 -12.34 12.51
C GLY A 60 -21.92 -11.05 11.82
N THR A 61 -22.78 -10.05 11.89
CA THR A 61 -22.55 -8.72 11.33
C THR A 61 -22.07 -7.75 12.40
N VAL A 62 -21.23 -6.81 12.00
CA VAL A 62 -20.79 -5.68 12.81
C VAL A 62 -21.24 -4.39 12.13
N ASP A 63 -21.72 -3.44 12.93
CA ASP A 63 -22.06 -2.10 12.45
C ASP A 63 -20.82 -1.22 12.51
N ILE A 64 -20.45 -0.67 11.36
CA ILE A 64 -19.28 0.21 11.22
C ILE A 64 -19.67 1.54 10.56
N VAL A 65 -18.83 2.56 10.77
CA VAL A 65 -19.00 3.88 10.16
C VAL A 65 -17.81 4.16 9.24
N LEU A 66 -18.09 4.27 7.94
CA LEU A 66 -17.11 4.61 6.91
C LEU A 66 -17.08 6.12 6.68
N ASP A 67 -15.90 6.71 6.53
CA ASP A 67 -15.71 8.09 6.08
C ASP A 67 -15.50 8.09 4.56
N LEU A 68 -16.60 8.16 3.81
CA LEU A 68 -16.62 7.97 2.36
C LEU A 68 -16.94 9.27 1.65
N ASN A 69 -16.01 9.75 0.83
CA ASN A 69 -16.12 11.01 0.07
C ASN A 69 -16.48 12.20 0.97
N GLY A 70 -15.93 12.22 2.19
CA GLY A 70 -16.19 13.25 3.20
C GLY A 70 -17.49 13.10 3.99
N GLN A 71 -18.23 12.00 3.80
CA GLN A 71 -19.47 11.71 4.53
C GLN A 71 -19.30 10.50 5.44
N LYS A 72 -19.81 10.59 6.67
CA LYS A 72 -19.91 9.43 7.57
C LYS A 72 -21.11 8.58 7.16
N ARG A 73 -20.88 7.30 6.87
CA ARG A 73 -21.88 6.36 6.34
C ARG A 73 -21.88 5.09 7.18
N ASN A 74 -23.02 4.76 7.79
CA ASN A 74 -23.20 3.53 8.55
C ASN A 74 -23.41 2.34 7.61
N VAL A 75 -22.82 1.19 7.93
CA VAL A 75 -23.03 -0.05 7.20
C VAL A 75 -22.88 -1.26 8.13
N SER A 76 -23.75 -2.26 7.95
CA SER A 76 -23.67 -3.53 8.67
C SER A 76 -23.03 -4.59 7.76
N VAL A 77 -21.93 -5.20 8.20
CA VAL A 77 -21.14 -6.12 7.39
C VAL A 77 -20.63 -7.31 8.19
N GLU A 78 -20.45 -8.46 7.55
CA GLU A 78 -19.63 -9.52 8.13
C GLU A 78 -18.15 -9.10 8.12
N PRO A 79 -17.31 -9.53 9.08
CA PRO A 79 -15.89 -9.17 9.12
C PRO A 79 -15.09 -9.48 7.84
N ARG A 80 -15.49 -10.51 7.09
CA ARG A 80 -14.88 -10.91 5.81
C ARG A 80 -15.30 -10.05 4.61
N THR A 81 -16.25 -9.14 4.79
CA THR A 81 -16.79 -8.34 3.67
C THR A 81 -15.70 -7.40 3.18
N THR A 82 -15.38 -7.48 1.89
CA THR A 82 -14.44 -6.54 1.27
C THR A 82 -15.01 -5.12 1.30
N LEU A 83 -14.13 -4.13 1.33
CA LEU A 83 -14.49 -2.73 1.27
C LEU A 83 -15.27 -2.42 -0.02
N LEU A 84 -14.90 -3.05 -1.14
CA LEU A 84 -15.62 -2.95 -2.40
C LEU A 84 -17.08 -3.40 -2.28
N SER A 85 -17.32 -4.61 -1.75
CA SER A 85 -18.68 -5.13 -1.58
C SER A 85 -19.48 -4.32 -0.55
N ALA A 86 -18.84 -3.85 0.52
CA ALA A 86 -19.50 -3.02 1.51
C ALA A 86 -20.05 -1.73 0.90
N ILE A 87 -19.24 -0.99 0.13
CA ILE A 87 -19.70 0.29 -0.43
C ILE A 87 -20.68 0.15 -1.61
N ARG A 88 -20.59 -0.96 -2.36
CA ARG A 88 -21.42 -1.19 -3.54
C ARG A 88 -22.76 -1.84 -3.24
N ASP A 89 -22.76 -2.82 -2.34
CA ASP A 89 -23.86 -3.77 -2.20
C ASP A 89 -24.56 -3.66 -0.83
N ARG A 90 -23.96 -2.96 0.14
CA ARG A 90 -24.48 -2.85 1.52
C ARG A 90 -24.79 -1.43 1.96
N LEU A 91 -24.13 -0.42 1.38
CA LEU A 91 -24.44 0.98 1.66
C LEU A 91 -25.75 1.39 1.01
N GLU A 92 -26.49 2.26 1.72
CA GLU A 92 -27.66 2.93 1.17
C GLU A 92 -27.50 4.46 1.28
N PRO A 93 -27.58 5.21 0.15
CA PRO A 93 -27.45 4.71 -1.23
C PRO A 93 -26.06 4.09 -1.53
N PRO A 94 -25.97 3.18 -2.52
CA PRO A 94 -24.74 2.51 -2.90
C PRO A 94 -23.77 3.44 -3.66
N VAL A 95 -22.47 3.20 -3.49
CA VAL A 95 -21.39 3.89 -4.23
C VAL A 95 -20.77 2.89 -5.20
N THR A 96 -21.04 3.07 -6.49
CA THR A 96 -20.83 2.03 -7.52
C THR A 96 -19.74 2.37 -8.54
N GLY A 97 -19.04 3.48 -8.37
CA GLY A 97 -17.90 3.93 -9.18
C GLY A 97 -16.79 2.89 -9.20
N PRO A 98 -16.18 2.51 -8.06
CA PRO A 98 -15.26 1.38 -7.99
C PRO A 98 -15.97 0.10 -8.48
N LYS A 99 -15.35 -0.64 -9.39
CA LYS A 99 -15.99 -1.81 -10.04
C LYS A 99 -15.44 -3.14 -9.52
N LEU A 100 -16.35 -4.09 -9.34
CA LEU A 100 -16.04 -5.50 -9.16
C LEU A 100 -15.84 -6.13 -10.55
N VAL A 101 -14.61 -6.58 -10.83
CA VAL A 101 -14.25 -7.21 -12.12
C VAL A 101 -13.46 -8.49 -11.91
N CYS A 102 -12.30 -8.45 -11.23
CA CYS A 102 -11.48 -9.64 -11.00
C CYS A 102 -11.54 -10.19 -9.57
N ASP A 103 -11.83 -9.34 -8.58
CA ASP A 103 -11.85 -9.67 -7.14
C ASP A 103 -10.58 -10.32 -6.55
N MET A 104 -9.45 -10.18 -7.26
CA MET A 104 -8.16 -10.80 -6.90
C MET A 104 -6.98 -9.84 -7.04
N GLY A 105 -7.23 -8.53 -7.04
CA GLY A 105 -6.18 -7.50 -7.13
C GLY A 105 -5.45 -7.37 -8.46
N SER A 106 -5.96 -7.96 -9.54
CA SER A 106 -5.25 -7.97 -10.83
C SER A 106 -5.62 -6.83 -11.77
N CYS A 107 -6.87 -6.33 -11.76
CA CYS A 107 -7.36 -5.46 -12.84
C CYS A 107 -7.33 -3.94 -12.55
N GLY A 108 -7.24 -3.52 -11.29
CA GLY A 108 -7.30 -2.10 -10.89
C GLY A 108 -8.67 -1.41 -11.01
N ALA A 109 -9.72 -2.06 -11.53
CA ALA A 109 -11.04 -1.42 -11.70
C ALA A 109 -11.72 -1.01 -10.37
N CYS A 110 -11.32 -1.62 -9.26
CA CYS A 110 -11.80 -1.33 -7.90
C CYS A 110 -10.95 -0.27 -7.16
N THR A 111 -10.04 0.40 -7.86
CA THR A 111 -9.11 1.34 -7.23
C THR A 111 -9.86 2.50 -6.56
N MET A 112 -9.46 2.79 -5.32
CA MET A 112 -9.89 3.95 -4.53
C MET A 112 -8.71 4.47 -3.70
N MET A 113 -8.88 5.62 -3.04
CA MET A 113 -7.90 6.12 -2.08
C MET A 113 -8.34 5.85 -0.64
N LEU A 114 -7.40 5.37 0.17
CA LEU A 114 -7.50 5.18 1.61
C LEU A 114 -6.41 6.04 2.27
N ASP A 115 -6.80 7.09 2.98
CA ASP A 115 -5.89 8.13 3.51
C ASP A 115 -4.95 8.71 2.43
N GLY A 116 -5.49 8.92 1.23
CA GLY A 116 -4.75 9.44 0.08
C GLY A 116 -3.79 8.45 -0.59
N ARG A 117 -3.79 7.17 -0.18
CA ARG A 117 -3.02 6.10 -0.83
C ARG A 117 -3.93 5.23 -1.68
N LEU A 118 -3.47 4.89 -2.88
CA LEU A 118 -4.22 4.00 -3.78
C LEU A 118 -4.27 2.58 -3.19
N VAL A 119 -5.46 1.98 -3.20
CA VAL A 119 -5.69 0.59 -2.78
C VAL A 119 -6.64 -0.10 -3.76
N TYR A 120 -6.49 -1.42 -3.89
CA TYR A 120 -7.51 -2.27 -4.49
C TYR A 120 -8.52 -2.66 -3.43
N SER A 121 -9.70 -2.05 -3.47
CA SER A 121 -10.72 -2.24 -2.44
C SER A 121 -11.29 -3.66 -2.34
N CYS A 122 -11.10 -4.49 -3.37
CA CYS A 122 -11.39 -5.93 -3.28
C CYS A 122 -10.46 -6.68 -2.32
N LEU A 123 -9.28 -6.13 -2.02
CA LEU A 123 -8.28 -6.74 -1.12
C LEU A 123 -8.20 -6.05 0.25
N VAL A 124 -9.15 -5.17 0.57
CA VAL A 124 -9.25 -4.48 1.86
C VAL A 124 -10.54 -4.93 2.52
N LEU A 125 -10.52 -5.31 3.80
CA LEU A 125 -11.75 -5.59 4.54
C LEU A 125 -12.42 -4.28 4.95
N ALA A 126 -13.75 -4.24 4.92
CA ALA A 126 -14.49 -3.03 5.29
C ALA A 126 -14.20 -2.59 6.75
N VAL A 127 -13.99 -3.56 7.65
CA VAL A 127 -13.64 -3.31 9.05
C VAL A 127 -12.25 -2.66 9.21
N ASP A 128 -11.32 -2.92 8.28
CA ASP A 128 -9.97 -2.32 8.30
C ASP A 128 -9.97 -0.85 7.82
N ALA A 129 -11.07 -0.41 7.20
CA ALA A 129 -11.24 0.97 6.74
C ALA A 129 -11.74 1.93 7.84
N LEU A 130 -12.01 1.43 9.05
CA LEU A 130 -12.46 2.24 10.18
C LEU A 130 -11.48 3.38 10.49
N GLY A 131 -12.03 4.59 10.65
CA GLY A 131 -11.26 5.79 10.96
C GLY A 131 -10.40 6.35 9.82
N LYS A 132 -10.42 5.72 8.64
CA LYS A 132 -9.65 6.14 7.46
C LYS A 132 -10.53 6.93 6.50
N LYS A 133 -9.93 7.89 5.79
CA LYS A 133 -10.62 8.68 4.75
C LYS A 133 -10.64 7.91 3.44
N LEU A 134 -11.84 7.60 2.95
CA LEU A 134 -12.07 6.95 1.67
C LEU A 134 -12.43 7.99 0.62
N THR A 135 -11.81 7.88 -0.56
CA THR A 135 -12.16 8.69 -1.72
C THR A 135 -12.27 7.81 -2.95
N THR A 136 -13.44 7.81 -3.59
CA THR A 136 -13.76 7.08 -4.82
C THR A 136 -13.82 8.03 -6.01
N ALA A 137 -14.08 7.50 -7.21
CA ALA A 137 -14.25 8.32 -8.41
C ALA A 137 -15.35 9.39 -8.26
N GLU A 138 -16.43 9.09 -7.53
CA GLU A 138 -17.50 10.04 -7.22
C GLU A 138 -17.07 11.15 -6.23
N GLY A 139 -16.06 10.89 -5.41
CA GLY A 139 -15.48 11.90 -4.52
C GLY A 139 -14.50 12.85 -5.21
N LEU A 140 -14.13 12.57 -6.46
CA LEU A 140 -13.19 13.40 -7.24
C LEU A 140 -13.90 14.53 -7.97
N GLY A 141 -15.17 14.37 -8.31
CA GLY A 141 -15.96 15.35 -9.05
C GLY A 141 -17.33 14.80 -9.45
N SER A 142 -18.21 15.68 -9.91
CA SER A 142 -19.56 15.35 -10.40
C SER A 142 -19.69 15.61 -11.90
N LEU A 143 -20.86 15.33 -12.48
CA LEU A 143 -21.12 15.64 -13.90
C LEU A 143 -21.04 17.14 -14.20
N GLU A 144 -21.49 17.97 -13.27
CA GLU A 144 -21.51 19.44 -13.37
C GLU A 144 -20.17 20.06 -12.97
N ASN A 145 -19.39 19.36 -12.14
CA ASN A 145 -18.11 19.84 -11.65
C ASN A 145 -17.08 18.70 -11.68
N MET A 146 -16.71 18.29 -12.90
CA MET A 146 -15.69 17.28 -13.14
C MET A 146 -14.31 17.81 -12.75
N ASN A 147 -13.46 16.94 -12.18
CA ASN A 147 -12.05 17.29 -12.05
C ASN A 147 -11.33 17.28 -13.41
N ALA A 148 -10.11 17.83 -13.45
CA ALA A 148 -9.33 17.93 -14.68
C ALA A 148 -9.14 16.57 -15.39
N VAL A 149 -8.97 15.48 -14.63
CA VAL A 149 -8.78 14.13 -15.18
C VAL A 149 -10.07 13.59 -15.79
N GLN A 150 -11.20 13.70 -15.11
CA GLN A 150 -12.52 13.29 -15.60
C GLN A 150 -12.86 14.04 -16.89
N LYS A 151 -12.67 15.36 -16.90
CA LYS A 151 -12.91 16.19 -18.08
C LYS A 151 -12.01 15.78 -19.25
N ALA A 152 -10.71 15.59 -19.01
CA ALA A 152 -9.79 15.16 -20.05
C ALA A 152 -10.14 13.78 -20.62
N PHE A 153 -10.65 12.85 -19.79
CA PHE A 153 -11.12 11.54 -20.28
C PHE A 153 -12.28 11.67 -21.27
N VAL A 154 -13.19 12.63 -21.06
CA VAL A 154 -14.28 12.91 -22.00
C VAL A 154 -13.74 13.56 -23.27
N GLU A 155 -12.89 14.59 -23.14
CA GLU A 155 -12.37 15.36 -24.29
C GLU A 155 -11.45 14.55 -25.20
N HIS A 156 -10.74 13.56 -24.65
CA HIS A 156 -9.77 12.74 -25.38
C HIS A 156 -10.27 11.32 -25.69
N ASP A 157 -11.55 11.02 -25.49
CA ASP A 157 -12.12 9.68 -25.73
C ASP A 157 -11.36 8.58 -24.95
N GLY A 158 -11.03 8.88 -23.69
CA GLY A 158 -10.24 8.03 -22.78
C GLY A 158 -10.99 6.78 -22.28
N LEU A 159 -12.17 6.49 -22.80
CA LEU A 159 -13.02 5.38 -22.37
C LEU A 159 -13.83 4.79 -23.54
N MET A 160 -14.28 3.55 -23.38
CA MET A 160 -15.27 2.93 -24.27
C MET A 160 -16.39 2.32 -23.43
N CYS A 161 -16.23 1.06 -22.97
CA CYS A 161 -17.26 0.42 -22.12
C CYS A 161 -17.38 1.06 -20.73
N GLY A 162 -16.42 1.88 -20.32
CA GLY A 162 -16.45 2.64 -19.07
C GLY A 162 -16.10 1.85 -17.81
N PHE A 163 -15.97 0.51 -17.85
CA PHE A 163 -15.79 -0.29 -16.63
C PHE A 163 -14.45 -0.04 -15.92
N CYS A 164 -13.35 0.13 -16.65
CA CYS A 164 -12.05 0.41 -16.05
C CYS A 164 -11.86 1.91 -15.71
N THR A 165 -12.69 2.79 -16.26
CA THR A 165 -12.53 4.24 -16.21
C THR A 165 -12.42 4.78 -14.78
N PRO A 166 -13.27 4.38 -13.81
CA PRO A 166 -13.17 4.86 -12.43
C PRO A 166 -11.82 4.54 -11.77
N GLY A 167 -11.25 3.37 -12.04
CA GLY A 167 -9.94 2.96 -11.52
C GLY A 167 -8.81 3.80 -12.11
N PHE A 168 -8.82 4.00 -13.43
CA PHE A 168 -7.85 4.87 -14.12
C PHE A 168 -7.95 6.32 -13.64
N VAL A 169 -9.14 6.91 -13.63
CA VAL A 169 -9.36 8.31 -13.19
C VAL A 169 -8.86 8.51 -11.77
N THR A 170 -9.15 7.57 -10.86
CA THR A 170 -8.69 7.66 -9.48
C THR A 170 -7.17 7.56 -9.37
N THR A 171 -6.57 6.60 -10.09
CA THR A 171 -5.11 6.40 -10.13
C THR A 171 -4.40 7.64 -10.65
N ILE A 172 -4.84 8.17 -11.79
CA ILE A 172 -4.22 9.33 -12.44
C ILE A 172 -4.41 10.58 -11.59
N SER A 173 -5.61 10.80 -11.02
CA SER A 173 -5.86 11.96 -10.14
C SER A 173 -4.94 11.95 -8.92
N ALA A 174 -4.78 10.78 -8.28
CA ALA A 174 -3.87 10.63 -7.14
C ALA A 174 -2.40 10.81 -7.53
N TYR A 175 -2.02 10.35 -8.72
CA TYR A 175 -0.66 10.47 -9.24
C TYR A 175 -0.31 11.92 -9.59
N LEU A 176 -1.16 12.62 -10.34
CA LEU A 176 -0.92 14.01 -10.76
C LEU A 176 -0.83 14.98 -9.57
N LYS A 177 -1.52 14.70 -8.47
CA LYS A 177 -1.36 15.48 -7.23
C LYS A 177 0.08 15.40 -6.67
N LYS A 178 0.79 14.31 -6.93
CA LYS A 178 2.19 14.12 -6.49
C LYS A 178 3.21 14.55 -7.56
N ASN A 179 2.87 14.36 -8.83
CA ASN A 179 3.68 14.76 -9.97
C ASN A 179 2.82 15.54 -10.99
N PRO A 180 2.70 16.87 -10.84
CA PRO A 180 1.84 17.69 -11.70
C PRO A 180 2.34 17.85 -13.14
N ASN A 181 3.59 17.48 -13.44
CA ASN A 181 4.17 17.61 -14.79
C ASN A 181 4.87 16.30 -15.20
N PRO A 182 4.11 15.20 -15.34
CA PRO A 182 4.70 13.90 -15.62
C PRO A 182 5.09 13.76 -17.09
N THR A 183 6.07 12.90 -17.33
CA THR A 183 6.36 12.37 -18.66
C THR A 183 5.35 11.28 -19.06
N LEU A 184 5.31 10.93 -20.34
CA LEU A 184 4.46 9.84 -20.82
C LEU A 184 4.82 8.48 -20.18
N ASP A 185 6.10 8.20 -19.97
CA ASP A 185 6.56 6.94 -19.37
C ASP A 185 6.20 6.86 -17.89
N GLU A 186 6.23 7.99 -17.18
CA GLU A 186 5.74 8.11 -15.81
C GLU A 186 4.22 7.89 -15.70
N VAL A 187 3.44 8.41 -16.66
CA VAL A 187 1.99 8.13 -16.71
C VAL A 187 1.74 6.65 -16.98
N ARG A 188 2.48 6.04 -17.90
CA ARG A 188 2.39 4.59 -18.17
C ARG A 188 2.71 3.79 -16.92
N GLU A 189 3.77 4.17 -16.19
CA GLU A 189 4.17 3.58 -14.92
C GLU A 189 3.06 3.62 -13.88
N ALA A 190 2.50 4.81 -13.66
CA ALA A 190 1.41 5.01 -12.69
C ALA A 190 0.18 4.16 -13.05
N CYS A 191 -0.08 3.94 -14.34
CA CYS A 191 -1.24 3.22 -14.82
C CYS A 191 -1.08 1.69 -14.89
N LYS A 192 0.11 1.12 -14.64
CA LYS A 192 0.40 -0.32 -14.82
C LYS A 192 -0.56 -1.26 -14.09
N GLY A 193 -1.11 -0.82 -12.96
CA GLY A 193 -2.06 -1.59 -12.16
C GLY A 193 -3.50 -1.60 -12.70
N ASN A 194 -3.80 -0.82 -13.74
CA ASN A 194 -5.14 -0.68 -14.30
C ASN A 194 -5.23 -1.30 -15.69
N PHE A 195 -6.16 -2.23 -15.86
CA PHE A 195 -6.35 -2.97 -17.11
C PHE A 195 -7.58 -2.46 -17.87
N CYS A 196 -7.39 -2.18 -19.17
CA CYS A 196 -8.45 -1.87 -20.12
C CYS A 196 -8.52 -2.94 -21.21
N ARG A 197 -9.64 -3.68 -21.27
CA ARG A 197 -9.85 -4.69 -22.32
C ARG A 197 -10.21 -4.08 -23.68
N CYS A 198 -10.82 -2.90 -23.68
CA CYS A 198 -11.11 -2.15 -24.90
C CYS A 198 -9.86 -1.58 -25.57
N GLY A 199 -8.73 -1.50 -24.86
CA GLY A 199 -7.46 -1.02 -25.43
C GLY A 199 -7.32 0.49 -25.50
N THR A 200 -8.05 1.27 -24.69
CA THR A 200 -8.03 2.75 -24.73
C THR A 200 -6.75 3.40 -24.18
N TYR A 201 -5.69 2.64 -23.88
CA TYR A 201 -4.49 3.14 -23.22
C TYR A 201 -3.87 4.39 -23.86
N PRO A 202 -3.70 4.49 -25.20
CA PRO A 202 -3.15 5.72 -25.80
C PRO A 202 -3.98 6.96 -25.45
N ARG A 203 -5.31 6.85 -25.51
CA ARG A 203 -6.26 7.93 -25.17
C ARG A 203 -6.26 8.27 -23.69
N VAL A 204 -6.15 7.25 -22.83
CA VAL A 204 -6.00 7.43 -21.38
C VAL A 204 -4.72 8.21 -21.06
N PHE A 205 -3.61 7.92 -21.74
CA PHE A 205 -2.35 8.61 -21.50
C PHE A 205 -2.35 10.04 -22.07
N GLU A 206 -2.96 10.24 -23.24
CA GLU A 206 -3.22 11.58 -23.79
C GLU A 206 -4.05 12.42 -22.81
N ALA A 207 -5.14 11.86 -22.27
CA ALA A 207 -6.00 12.51 -21.28
C ALA A 207 -5.22 12.86 -19.99
N ALA A 208 -4.38 11.96 -19.49
CA ALA A 208 -3.57 12.22 -18.29
C ALA A 208 -2.59 13.38 -18.49
N LEU A 209 -1.90 13.42 -19.64
CA LEU A 209 -0.96 14.51 -19.96
C LEU A 209 -1.68 15.84 -20.22
N ALA A 210 -2.88 15.80 -20.78
CA ALA A 210 -3.72 16.99 -20.95
C ALA A 210 -4.19 17.53 -19.59
N ALA A 211 -4.68 16.66 -18.70
CA ALA A 211 -5.10 17.01 -17.36
C ALA A 211 -3.96 17.65 -16.53
N ALA A 212 -2.73 17.15 -16.67
CA ALA A 212 -1.56 17.73 -16.03
C ALA A 212 -1.32 19.21 -16.39
N LYS A 213 -1.58 19.58 -17.65
CA LYS A 213 -1.42 20.97 -18.14
C LYS A 213 -2.52 21.91 -17.68
N ALA A 214 -3.72 21.39 -17.40
CA ALA A 214 -4.87 22.17 -16.95
C ALA A 214 -4.78 22.61 -15.48
N GLY A 215 -3.86 22.01 -14.70
CA GLY A 215 -3.79 22.17 -13.25
C GLY A 215 -4.80 21.27 -12.53
N THR A 216 -4.35 20.64 -11.44
CA THR A 216 -5.18 19.74 -10.60
C THR A 216 -5.89 20.48 -9.49
#